data_AF-B8FH45-F1
#
_entry.id   AF-B8FH45-F1
#
_cell.length_a   1.000
_cell.length_b   1.000
_cell.length_c   1.000
_cell.angle_alpha   90.00
_cell.angle_beta   90.00
_cell.angle_gamma   90.00
#
_symmetry.space_group_name_H-M   'P 1'
#
loop_
_entity.id
_entity.type
_entity.pdbx_description
1 polymer ?
#
loop_
_entity_poly.entity_id
_entity_poly.type
_entity_poly.pdbx_seq_one_letter_code
_entity_poly.pdbx_strand_id
1 'polypeptide(L)'
;MKPKKLSTKKRTKDLISLFLANYKGKSRFAESYRTLRTNIDLSFLESELKCLLVTSAGEAEGKTLTVANYAFNLAEAGRSVLMVDADLRKPSLSKLLVNNEVIGLTGLLSRVMGTPVTEGGLGKISVGDLIRLLQQQRRTGRLQLSSQTENKLINMDFLAGDLVDCTWVNCPEERSLASHLVQLGLITSQQAQQALKRAKDTGQKLPMVLVNAGLLKKKQVRGPLKNQLAQNLRLALDMNDGKYEFKPATDMKAESKTVFAINLAEIYERAAADEEPLPYINAGIKAAMLKTPQPGLFLLPSGVLPPNPSELLGSKRMLFLLSRFKDLFDVVILDSPPILPASDALTLAPHVDGVVFVVKAGGVNRDLVRKAVDQLKNARANVVGAVLNQVDVHREGYYKYYEKYYSSYYGT
;
A
#
# COMPACT_ATOMS: atom_id res chain seq x y z
N MET A 1 -9.65 -33.72 20.60
CA MET A 1 -8.27 -33.55 21.12
C MET A 1 -7.92 -32.07 21.13
N LYS A 2 -7.67 -31.46 22.30
CA LYS A 2 -7.20 -30.07 22.38
C LYS A 2 -5.76 -30.00 21.80
N PRO A 3 -5.43 -29.06 20.92
CA PRO A 3 -4.08 -28.97 20.38
C PRO A 3 -3.08 -28.62 21.49
N LYS A 4 -2.03 -29.44 21.65
CA LYS A 4 -0.93 -29.21 22.60
C LYS A 4 -0.26 -27.86 22.26
N LYS A 5 -0.31 -26.90 23.18
CA LYS A 5 0.44 -25.65 23.09
C LYS A 5 1.94 -25.98 23.12
N LEU A 6 2.64 -25.77 22.00
CA LEU A 6 4.11 -25.86 21.94
C LEU A 6 4.73 -24.61 22.58
N SER A 7 5.86 -24.78 23.28
CA SER A 7 6.52 -23.71 24.05
C SER A 7 7.18 -22.65 23.15
N THR A 8 7.24 -21.42 23.67
CA THR A 8 7.82 -20.21 23.09
C THR A 8 9.23 -20.42 22.52
N LYS A 9 10.12 -21.05 23.30
CA LYS A 9 11.52 -21.35 22.91
C LYS A 9 11.62 -22.31 21.72
N LYS A 10 10.67 -23.23 21.57
CA LYS A 10 10.67 -24.20 20.46
C LYS A 10 10.32 -23.52 19.13
N ARG A 11 9.41 -22.54 19.14
CA ARG A 11 8.96 -21.84 17.92
C ARG A 11 9.93 -20.76 17.42
N THR A 12 10.64 -20.06 18.31
CA THR A 12 11.78 -19.21 17.90
C THR A 12 12.88 -20.05 17.25
N LYS A 13 13.09 -21.27 17.75
CA LYS A 13 13.99 -22.24 17.13
C LYS A 13 13.47 -22.70 15.75
N ASP A 14 12.15 -22.81 15.56
CA ASP A 14 11.53 -23.14 14.27
C ASP A 14 11.63 -22.01 13.23
N LEU A 15 11.59 -20.74 13.65
CA LEU A 15 11.83 -19.60 12.76
C LEU A 15 13.32 -19.51 12.38
N ILE A 16 14.22 -19.68 13.35
CA ILE A 16 15.67 -19.72 13.12
C ILE A 16 16.06 -20.91 12.24
N SER A 17 15.43 -22.08 12.41
CA SER A 17 15.73 -23.29 11.62
C SER A 17 15.40 -23.15 10.14
N LEU A 18 14.51 -22.24 9.77
CA LEU A 18 14.17 -21.94 8.38
C LEU A 18 15.21 -21.09 7.68
N PHE A 19 16.00 -20.30 8.42
CA PHE A 19 17.01 -19.43 7.84
C PHE A 19 18.34 -20.15 7.60
N LEU A 20 19.03 -19.72 6.55
CA LEU A 20 20.37 -20.17 6.19
C LEU A 20 21.41 -20.03 7.31
N ALA A 21 21.14 -19.22 8.34
CA ALA A 21 22.03 -19.01 9.48
C ALA A 21 22.51 -20.31 10.18
N ASN A 22 21.77 -21.42 10.08
CA ASN A 22 22.18 -22.72 10.64
C ASN A 22 23.01 -23.59 9.69
N TYR A 23 23.18 -23.16 8.44
CA TYR A 23 23.98 -23.86 7.45
C TYR A 23 25.34 -23.19 7.32
N LYS A 24 26.39 -23.99 7.07
CA LYS A 24 27.72 -23.43 6.77
C LYS A 24 27.58 -22.45 5.60
N GLY A 25 28.23 -21.29 5.68
CA GLY A 25 28.17 -20.26 4.64
C GLY A 25 28.51 -20.79 3.24
N LYS A 26 29.39 -21.79 3.14
CA LYS A 26 29.75 -22.48 1.89
C LYS A 26 28.87 -23.70 1.54
N SER A 27 27.73 -23.89 2.19
CA SER A 27 26.84 -25.03 1.87
C SER A 27 26.17 -24.86 0.51
N ARG A 28 25.94 -25.97 -0.19
CA ARG A 28 25.23 -25.99 -1.49
C ARG A 28 23.85 -25.33 -1.41
N PHE A 29 23.18 -25.51 -0.27
CA PHE A 29 21.90 -24.90 0.01
C PHE A 29 22.01 -23.37 0.08
N ALA A 30 22.96 -22.82 0.83
CA ALA A 30 23.19 -21.37 0.88
C ALA A 30 23.58 -20.79 -0.50
N GLU A 31 24.41 -21.50 -1.25
CA GLU A 31 24.85 -21.05 -2.58
C GLU A 31 23.71 -21.00 -3.61
N SER A 32 22.75 -21.92 -3.52
CA SER A 32 21.55 -21.89 -4.38
C SER A 32 20.71 -20.61 -4.19
N TYR A 33 20.63 -20.09 -2.95
CA TYR A 33 19.92 -18.84 -2.68
C TYR A 33 20.72 -17.59 -3.07
N ARG A 34 22.07 -17.62 -2.99
CA ARG A 34 22.92 -16.56 -3.57
C ARG A 34 22.78 -16.49 -5.10
N THR A 35 22.73 -17.66 -5.73
CA THR A 35 22.48 -17.78 -7.17
C THR A 35 21.08 -17.26 -7.51
N LEU A 36 20.06 -17.63 -6.73
CA LEU A 36 18.70 -17.11 -6.89
C LEU A 36 18.66 -15.59 -6.81
N ARG A 37 19.33 -14.99 -5.82
CA ARG A 37 19.43 -13.53 -5.70
C ARG A 37 20.08 -12.90 -6.92
N THR A 38 21.22 -13.41 -7.34
CA THR A 38 21.94 -12.90 -8.52
C THR A 38 21.05 -12.95 -9.77
N ASN A 39 20.34 -14.05 -9.99
CA ASN A 39 19.45 -14.19 -11.15
C ASN A 39 18.24 -13.24 -11.11
N ILE A 40 17.68 -13.01 -9.92
CA ILE A 40 16.61 -12.03 -9.75
C ILE A 40 17.15 -10.62 -9.98
N ASP A 41 18.26 -10.24 -9.36
CA ASP A 41 18.89 -8.92 -9.53
C ASP A 41 19.20 -8.64 -11.02
N LEU A 42 19.70 -9.64 -11.75
CA LEU A 42 19.93 -9.54 -13.21
C LEU A 42 18.65 -9.32 -14.02
N SER A 43 17.51 -9.79 -13.53
CA SER A 43 16.20 -9.58 -14.19
C SER A 43 15.67 -8.15 -13.98
N PHE A 44 16.24 -7.42 -13.02
CA PHE A 44 15.88 -6.06 -12.64
C PHE A 44 17.10 -5.12 -12.76
N LEU A 45 17.87 -5.21 -13.84
CA LEU A 45 19.00 -4.28 -14.09
C LEU A 45 18.53 -2.87 -14.48
N GLU A 46 17.42 -2.78 -15.22
CA GLU A 46 16.86 -1.52 -15.75
C GLU A 46 15.77 -0.92 -14.84
N SER A 47 15.38 -1.62 -13.78
CA SER A 47 14.33 -1.19 -12.84
C SER A 47 14.65 -1.67 -11.44
N GLU A 48 14.10 -1.04 -10.41
CA GLU A 48 14.33 -1.50 -9.03
C GLU A 48 13.27 -2.51 -8.61
N LEU A 49 13.69 -3.67 -8.08
CA LEU A 49 12.78 -4.62 -7.44
C LEU A 49 12.35 -4.10 -6.07
N LYS A 50 11.09 -3.66 -5.95
CA LYS A 50 10.48 -3.25 -4.68
C LYS A 50 9.54 -4.31 -4.11
N CYS A 51 8.89 -5.13 -4.95
CA CYS A 51 7.96 -6.14 -4.50
C CYS A 51 7.97 -7.41 -5.36
N LEU A 52 8.18 -8.56 -4.70
CA LEU A 52 8.22 -9.88 -5.30
C LEU A 52 7.12 -10.78 -4.72
N LEU A 53 6.34 -11.44 -5.59
CA LEU A 53 5.40 -12.47 -5.19
C LEU A 53 6.03 -13.85 -5.38
N VAL A 54 5.92 -14.72 -4.37
CA VAL A 54 6.31 -16.12 -4.46
C VAL A 54 5.07 -17.00 -4.41
N THR A 55 4.88 -17.81 -5.44
CA THR A 55 3.73 -18.72 -5.58
C THR A 55 4.16 -20.06 -6.18
N SER A 56 3.22 -20.98 -6.38
CA SER A 56 3.49 -22.33 -6.89
C SER A 56 2.24 -22.97 -7.49
N ALA A 57 2.37 -24.14 -8.11
CA ALA A 57 1.23 -24.85 -8.68
C ALA A 57 0.37 -25.50 -7.58
N GLY A 58 1.03 -26.15 -6.62
CA GLY A 58 0.40 -26.96 -5.57
C GLY A 58 0.85 -26.63 -4.14
N GLU A 59 0.23 -27.29 -3.17
CA GLU A 59 0.62 -27.16 -1.76
C GLU A 59 2.00 -27.79 -1.48
N ALA A 60 2.67 -27.35 -0.41
CA ALA A 60 3.92 -27.93 0.08
C ALA A 60 5.11 -27.98 -0.92
N GLU A 61 5.12 -27.10 -1.94
CA GLU A 61 6.27 -26.98 -2.86
C GLU A 61 7.46 -26.17 -2.30
N GLY A 62 7.30 -25.59 -1.11
CA GLY A 62 8.35 -24.86 -0.39
C GLY A 62 8.46 -23.37 -0.75
N LYS A 63 7.32 -22.75 -1.11
CA LYS A 63 7.17 -21.29 -1.25
C LYS A 63 7.69 -20.54 -0.03
N THR A 64 7.13 -20.83 1.14
CA THR A 64 7.51 -20.23 2.43
C THR A 64 9.00 -20.33 2.75
N LEU A 65 9.61 -21.49 2.48
CA LEU A 65 11.06 -21.68 2.68
C LEU A 65 11.87 -20.81 1.72
N THR A 66 11.41 -20.71 0.47
CA THR A 66 12.03 -19.86 -0.56
C THR A 66 11.92 -18.39 -0.18
N VAL A 67 10.75 -17.93 0.26
CA VAL A 67 10.52 -16.58 0.77
C VAL A 67 11.46 -16.25 1.93
N ALA A 68 11.49 -17.10 2.96
CA ALA A 68 12.29 -16.85 4.16
C ALA A 68 13.79 -16.74 3.87
N ASN A 69 14.35 -17.66 3.08
CA ASN A 69 15.79 -17.68 2.79
C ASN A 69 16.20 -16.62 1.77
N TYR A 70 15.34 -16.32 0.79
CA TYR A 70 15.59 -15.22 -0.13
C TYR A 70 15.58 -13.88 0.60
N ALA A 71 14.57 -13.64 1.45
CA ALA A 71 14.47 -12.43 2.27
C ALA A 71 15.66 -12.28 3.23
N PHE A 72 16.09 -13.36 3.86
CA PHE A 72 17.28 -13.39 4.71
C PHE A 72 18.54 -12.98 3.94
N ASN A 73 18.74 -13.52 2.73
CA ASN A 73 19.92 -13.20 1.92
C ASN A 73 19.97 -11.73 1.44
N LEU A 74 18.79 -11.13 1.19
CA LEU A 74 18.69 -9.70 0.91
C LEU A 74 18.99 -8.84 2.15
N ALA A 75 18.47 -9.25 3.32
CA ALA A 75 18.74 -8.55 4.57
C ALA A 75 20.23 -8.65 5.00
N GLU A 76 20.88 -9.79 4.78
CA GLU A 76 22.34 -9.93 4.94
C GLU A 76 23.14 -9.00 4.01
N ALA A 77 22.59 -8.68 2.83
CA ALA A 77 23.19 -7.71 1.92
C ALA A 77 22.90 -6.25 2.31
N GLY A 78 22.30 -6.01 3.48
CA GLY A 78 22.01 -4.67 4.00
C GLY A 78 20.69 -4.06 3.55
N ARG A 79 19.86 -4.79 2.80
CA ARG A 79 18.51 -4.30 2.41
C ARG A 79 17.53 -4.39 3.58
N SER A 80 16.64 -3.42 3.69
CA SER A 80 15.45 -3.51 4.54
C SER A 80 14.36 -4.32 3.84
N VAL A 81 13.96 -5.44 4.44
CA VAL A 81 13.10 -6.44 3.80
C VAL A 81 11.87 -6.73 4.65
N LEU A 82 10.69 -6.64 4.04
CA LEU A 82 9.43 -7.07 4.64
C LEU A 82 8.93 -8.37 4.00
N MET A 83 8.87 -9.45 4.78
CA MET A 83 8.11 -10.65 4.41
C MET A 83 6.65 -10.47 4.78
N VAL A 84 5.73 -10.80 3.88
CA VAL A 84 4.28 -10.74 4.14
C VAL A 84 3.67 -12.12 3.95
N ASP A 85 2.97 -12.62 4.96
CA ASP A 85 2.18 -13.85 4.84
C ASP A 85 0.81 -13.53 4.21
N ALA A 86 0.76 -13.55 2.89
CA ALA A 86 -0.45 -13.33 2.10
C ALA A 86 -1.23 -14.63 1.81
N ASP A 87 -0.80 -15.79 2.34
CA ASP A 87 -1.62 -17.00 2.38
C ASP A 87 -2.62 -16.94 3.54
N LEU A 88 -3.71 -16.21 3.32
CA LEU A 88 -4.80 -16.06 4.28
C LEU A 88 -5.70 -17.31 4.40
N ARG A 89 -5.34 -18.43 3.75
CA ARG A 89 -6.06 -19.71 3.85
C ARG A 89 -5.31 -20.69 4.76
N LYS A 90 -4.01 -20.84 4.52
CA LYS A 90 -3.12 -21.75 5.26
C LYS A 90 -1.79 -21.05 5.58
N PRO A 91 -1.82 -19.96 6.38
CA PRO A 91 -0.64 -19.13 6.62
C PRO A 91 0.48 -19.98 7.22
N SER A 92 1.62 -19.99 6.55
CA SER A 92 2.74 -20.85 6.91
C SER A 92 3.83 -20.05 7.62
N LEU A 93 4.10 -18.82 7.19
CA LEU A 93 5.01 -17.90 7.90
C LEU A 93 4.46 -17.54 9.29
N SER A 94 3.16 -17.32 9.40
CA SER A 94 2.52 -16.90 10.66
C SER A 94 2.51 -18.00 11.72
N LYS A 95 2.53 -19.28 11.32
CA LYS A 95 2.62 -20.42 12.25
C LYS A 95 3.96 -20.49 12.96
N LEU A 96 4.98 -19.82 12.44
CA LEU A 96 6.32 -19.75 13.01
C LEU A 96 6.41 -18.77 14.18
N LEU A 97 5.32 -18.04 14.45
CA LEU A 97 5.28 -16.99 15.45
C LEU A 97 4.82 -17.48 16.83
N VAL A 98 5.29 -16.73 17.82
CA VAL A 98 5.09 -16.97 19.25
C VAL A 98 3.73 -16.45 19.75
N ASN A 99 3.30 -15.27 19.28
CA ASN A 99 2.14 -14.55 19.81
C ASN A 99 1.01 -14.45 18.77
N ASN A 100 -0.17 -14.95 19.15
CA ASN A 100 -1.41 -14.83 18.37
C ASN A 100 -2.07 -13.45 18.48
N GLU A 101 -1.43 -12.48 19.13
CA GLU A 101 -2.04 -11.17 19.44
C GLU A 101 -1.73 -10.08 18.41
N VAL A 102 -0.89 -10.37 17.40
CA VAL A 102 -0.57 -9.39 16.37
C VAL A 102 -1.74 -9.25 15.41
N ILE A 103 -2.13 -8.01 15.12
CA ILE A 103 -3.26 -7.73 14.22
C ILE A 103 -3.01 -8.27 12.80
N GLY A 104 -1.74 -8.27 12.36
CA GLY A 104 -1.29 -8.79 11.06
C GLY A 104 -1.90 -8.07 9.86
N LEU A 105 -1.73 -8.65 8.67
CA LEU A 105 -2.22 -8.12 7.39
C LEU A 105 -3.74 -7.93 7.41
N THR A 106 -4.50 -8.93 7.87
CA THR A 106 -5.95 -8.81 7.98
C THR A 106 -6.36 -7.69 8.92
N GLY A 107 -5.66 -7.53 10.05
CA GLY A 107 -5.93 -6.45 11.00
C GLY A 107 -5.57 -5.06 10.44
N LEU A 108 -4.51 -4.93 9.65
CA LEU A 108 -4.24 -3.69 8.92
C LEU A 108 -5.39 -3.33 7.98
N LEU A 109 -5.81 -4.29 7.15
CA LEU A 109 -6.85 -4.07 6.13
C LEU A 109 -8.25 -3.81 6.73
N SER A 110 -8.57 -4.44 7.85
CA SER A 110 -9.89 -4.36 8.48
C SER A 110 -9.98 -3.33 9.60
N ARG A 111 -8.97 -3.22 10.46
CA ARG A 111 -8.99 -2.35 11.64
C ARG A 111 -8.36 -1.00 11.34
N VAL A 112 -7.11 -0.97 10.88
CA VAL A 112 -6.39 0.30 10.63
C VAL A 112 -7.02 1.05 9.47
N MET A 113 -7.16 0.39 8.31
CA MET A 113 -7.80 1.00 7.15
C MET A 113 -9.32 1.17 7.31
N GLY A 114 -9.92 0.42 8.25
CA GLY A 114 -11.33 0.52 8.62
C GLY A 114 -11.62 1.47 9.78
N THR A 115 -10.63 2.23 10.27
CA THR A 115 -10.80 3.15 11.40
C THR A 115 -11.91 4.16 11.09
N PRO A 116 -13.01 4.22 11.88
CA PRO A 116 -14.10 5.12 11.63
C PRO A 116 -13.64 6.58 11.81
N VAL A 117 -13.87 7.39 10.78
CA VAL A 117 -13.56 8.83 10.81
C VAL A 117 -14.82 9.57 11.26
N THR A 118 -15.01 9.79 12.56
CA THR A 118 -16.15 10.55 13.10
C THR A 118 -15.70 11.89 13.65
N GLU A 119 -14.93 11.89 14.73
CA GLU A 119 -14.34 13.07 15.34
C GLU A 119 -13.03 12.69 16.04
N GLY A 120 -12.15 13.66 16.27
CA GLY A 120 -10.89 13.41 16.95
C GLY A 120 -9.93 14.58 16.91
N GLY A 121 -8.70 14.35 17.36
CA GLY A 121 -7.63 15.34 17.36
C GLY A 121 -6.64 15.10 16.23
N LEU A 122 -6.20 16.18 15.59
CA LEU A 122 -5.23 16.13 14.48
C LEU A 122 -3.83 15.68 14.92
N GLY A 123 -3.51 15.79 16.21
CA GLY A 123 -2.30 15.19 16.77
C GLY A 123 -2.29 13.66 16.84
N LYS A 124 -3.45 12.98 16.67
CA LYS A 124 -3.55 11.51 16.66
C LYS A 124 -3.61 10.93 15.25
N ILE A 125 -4.34 11.59 14.36
CA ILE A 125 -4.51 11.18 12.96
C ILE A 125 -4.33 12.44 12.11
N SER A 126 -3.31 12.43 11.25
CA SER A 126 -3.00 13.57 10.39
C SER A 126 -4.10 13.80 9.35
N VAL A 127 -4.13 14.98 8.74
CA VAL A 127 -5.08 15.27 7.65
C VAL A 127 -4.86 14.34 6.45
N GLY A 128 -3.61 14.01 6.12
CA GLY A 128 -3.29 13.01 5.09
C GLY A 128 -3.88 11.63 5.43
N ASP A 129 -3.69 11.15 6.67
CA ASP A 129 -4.28 9.89 7.13
C ASP A 129 -5.82 9.91 7.01
N LEU A 130 -6.47 11.02 7.40
CA LEU A 130 -7.93 11.18 7.30
C LEU A 130 -8.40 11.10 5.84
N ILE A 131 -7.72 11.80 4.92
CA ILE A 131 -8.04 11.75 3.48
C ILE A 131 -7.93 10.31 2.97
N ARG A 132 -6.81 9.61 3.27
CA ARG A 132 -6.60 8.22 2.83
C ARG A 132 -7.65 7.28 3.43
N LEU A 133 -8.01 7.41 4.70
CA LEU A 133 -9.06 6.59 5.33
C LEU A 133 -10.42 6.81 4.66
N LEU A 134 -10.81 8.07 4.42
CA LEU A 134 -12.08 8.40 3.76
C LEU A 134 -12.14 7.89 2.31
N GLN A 135 -11.04 8.01 1.56
CA GLN A 135 -10.88 7.46 0.22
C GLN A 135 -11.09 5.94 0.20
N GLN A 136 -10.39 5.23 1.09
CA GLN A 136 -10.43 3.76 1.16
C GLN A 136 -11.76 3.20 1.70
N GLN A 137 -12.52 4.01 2.43
CA GLN A 137 -13.86 3.69 2.90
C GLN A 137 -14.97 4.18 1.94
N ARG A 138 -14.61 4.86 0.85
CA ARG A 138 -15.53 5.44 -0.14
C ARG A 138 -16.63 6.30 0.49
N ARG A 139 -16.28 7.12 1.49
CA ARG A 139 -17.27 7.90 2.23
C ARG A 139 -17.71 9.17 1.49
N THR A 140 -18.98 9.51 1.66
CA THR A 140 -19.56 10.79 1.20
C THR A 140 -19.90 11.63 2.43
N GLY A 141 -19.48 12.89 2.42
CA GLY A 141 -19.68 13.80 3.56
C GLY A 141 -18.65 14.92 3.60
N ARG A 142 -18.71 15.72 4.66
CA ARG A 142 -17.82 16.84 4.91
C ARG A 142 -16.92 16.56 6.10
N LEU A 143 -15.61 16.65 5.89
CA LEU A 143 -14.60 16.69 6.94
C LEU A 143 -14.33 18.16 7.31
N GLN A 144 -14.64 18.54 8.54
CA GLN A 144 -14.38 19.86 9.10
C GLN A 144 -13.13 19.77 9.98
N LEU A 145 -12.17 20.66 9.76
CA LEU A 145 -10.90 20.76 10.45
C LEU A 145 -10.83 22.10 11.17
N SER A 146 -10.50 22.11 12.46
CA SER A 146 -10.33 23.33 13.24
C SER A 146 -8.98 23.35 13.95
N SER A 147 -8.18 24.39 13.71
CA SER A 147 -6.95 24.66 14.47
C SER A 147 -7.29 25.40 15.77
N GLN A 148 -6.59 25.09 16.85
CA GLN A 148 -6.74 25.78 18.14
C GLN A 148 -5.84 27.02 18.22
N THR A 149 -4.70 26.99 17.54
CA THR A 149 -3.66 28.03 17.64
C THR A 149 -3.84 29.13 16.62
N GLU A 150 -4.17 28.79 15.38
CA GLU A 150 -4.17 29.75 14.26
C GLU A 150 -5.58 30.20 13.85
N ASN A 151 -6.61 29.80 14.61
CA ASN A 151 -8.02 30.07 14.31
C ASN A 151 -8.37 29.76 12.84
N LYS A 152 -7.93 28.61 12.32
CA LYS A 152 -8.24 28.14 10.96
C LYS A 152 -9.40 27.15 11.00
N LEU A 153 -10.40 27.35 10.14
CA LEU A 153 -11.51 26.44 9.95
C LEU A 153 -11.60 26.01 8.48
N ILE A 154 -11.29 24.76 8.17
CA ILE A 154 -11.26 24.23 6.80
C ILE A 154 -12.29 23.10 6.65
N ASN A 155 -13.08 23.16 5.58
CA ASN A 155 -14.02 22.11 5.20
C ASN A 155 -13.52 21.40 3.94
N MET A 156 -13.48 20.07 3.98
CA MET A 156 -13.16 19.21 2.84
C MET A 156 -14.36 18.34 2.52
N ASP A 157 -14.82 18.41 1.28
CA ASP A 157 -15.98 17.67 0.82
C ASP A 157 -15.55 16.41 0.07
N PHE A 158 -16.13 15.26 0.44
CA PHE A 158 -15.85 13.95 -0.15
C PHE A 158 -17.09 13.37 -0.80
N LEU A 159 -16.93 12.77 -1.98
CA LEU A 159 -17.98 12.06 -2.72
C LEU A 159 -17.50 10.66 -3.09
N ALA A 160 -18.08 9.63 -2.47
CA ALA A 160 -17.66 8.23 -2.65
C ALA A 160 -16.15 8.01 -2.43
N GLY A 161 -15.55 8.78 -1.51
CA GLY A 161 -14.12 8.79 -1.21
C GLY A 161 -13.30 9.81 -2.01
N ASP A 162 -13.80 10.33 -3.13
CA ASP A 162 -13.08 11.34 -3.89
C ASP A 162 -13.13 12.70 -3.17
N LEU A 163 -11.97 13.31 -2.94
CA LEU A 163 -11.90 14.70 -2.48
C LEU A 163 -12.36 15.61 -3.63
N VAL A 164 -13.47 16.33 -3.42
CA VAL A 164 -14.11 17.16 -4.46
C VAL A 164 -14.06 18.65 -4.16
N ASP A 165 -13.84 19.05 -2.90
CA ASP A 165 -13.70 20.46 -2.54
C ASP A 165 -12.86 20.66 -1.28
N CYS A 166 -12.24 21.84 -1.14
CA CYS A 166 -11.50 22.25 0.05
C CYS A 166 -11.66 23.76 0.27
N THR A 167 -12.45 24.13 1.27
CA THR A 167 -12.84 25.52 1.54
C THR A 167 -12.31 25.96 2.91
N TRP A 168 -11.52 27.04 2.93
CA TRP A 168 -11.19 27.75 4.17
C TRP A 168 -12.35 28.70 4.54
N VAL A 169 -13.10 28.32 5.58
CA VAL A 169 -14.38 28.95 5.96
C VAL A 169 -14.17 30.37 6.51
N ASN A 170 -13.19 30.56 7.38
CA ASN A 170 -12.84 31.84 7.98
C ASN A 170 -11.58 32.44 7.34
N CYS A 171 -11.49 32.33 6.01
CA CYS A 171 -10.40 32.90 5.22
C CYS A 171 -10.40 34.44 5.34
N PRO A 172 -9.26 35.07 5.67
CA PRO A 172 -9.11 36.53 5.64
C PRO A 172 -9.46 37.09 4.27
N GLU A 173 -10.06 38.28 4.23
CA GLU A 173 -10.56 38.87 2.99
C GLU A 173 -9.47 38.98 1.93
N GLU A 174 -8.23 39.30 2.32
CA GLU A 174 -7.09 39.46 1.42
C GLU A 174 -6.70 38.17 0.69
N ARG A 175 -7.03 37.01 1.26
CA ARG A 175 -6.75 35.67 0.70
C ARG A 175 -7.98 35.02 0.06
N SER A 176 -9.12 35.70 0.08
CA SER A 176 -10.35 35.20 -0.51
C SER A 176 -10.27 35.14 -2.04
N LEU A 177 -11.03 34.24 -2.65
CA LEU A 177 -11.17 34.17 -4.11
C LEU A 177 -11.66 35.49 -4.69
N ALA A 178 -12.58 36.16 -4.01
CA ALA A 178 -13.13 37.44 -4.42
C ALA A 178 -12.02 38.48 -4.58
N SER A 179 -11.17 38.64 -3.56
CA SER A 179 -10.03 39.56 -3.59
C SER A 179 -9.03 39.20 -4.67
N HIS A 180 -8.74 37.91 -4.86
CA HIS A 180 -7.84 37.48 -5.93
C HIS A 180 -8.40 37.79 -7.33
N LEU A 181 -9.71 37.61 -7.55
CA LEU A 181 -10.35 37.97 -8.82
C LEU A 181 -10.36 39.49 -9.07
N VAL A 182 -10.49 40.30 -8.02
CA VAL A 182 -10.35 41.77 -8.11
C VAL A 182 -8.91 42.15 -8.44
N GLN A 183 -7.92 41.54 -7.79
CA GLN A 183 -6.49 41.78 -8.07
C GLN A 183 -6.12 41.43 -9.52
N LEU A 184 -6.71 40.38 -10.08
CA LEU A 184 -6.54 40.00 -11.48
C LEU A 184 -7.30 40.90 -12.46
N GLY A 185 -8.05 41.90 -11.99
CA GLY A 185 -8.87 42.79 -12.81
C GLY A 185 -10.06 42.11 -13.49
N LEU A 186 -10.45 40.91 -13.03
CA LEU A 186 -11.53 40.14 -13.64
C LEU A 186 -12.92 40.64 -13.21
N ILE A 187 -13.02 41.22 -12.01
CA ILE A 187 -14.24 41.83 -11.46
C ILE A 187 -13.88 43.09 -10.66
N THR A 188 -14.84 43.98 -10.46
CA THR A 188 -14.68 45.15 -9.57
C THR A 188 -14.94 44.78 -8.11
N SER A 189 -14.44 45.58 -7.16
CA SER A 189 -14.72 45.40 -5.73
C SER A 189 -16.22 45.42 -5.41
N GLN A 190 -16.99 46.25 -6.14
CA GLN A 190 -18.45 46.31 -5.99
C GLN A 190 -19.13 45.02 -6.48
N GLN A 191 -18.70 44.47 -7.61
CA GLN A 191 -19.19 43.18 -8.12
C GLN A 191 -18.85 42.04 -7.16
N ALA A 192 -17.65 42.04 -6.59
CA ALA A 192 -17.21 41.06 -5.60
C ALA A 192 -18.11 41.09 -4.34
N GLN A 193 -18.37 42.27 -3.78
CA GLN A 193 -19.25 42.42 -2.61
C GLN A 193 -20.70 41.96 -2.90
N GLN A 194 -21.25 42.31 -4.06
CA GLN A 194 -22.58 41.86 -4.47
C GLN A 194 -22.65 40.34 -4.64
N ALA A 195 -21.63 39.74 -5.25
CA ALA A 195 -21.56 38.30 -5.45
C ALA A 195 -21.42 37.54 -4.12
N LEU A 196 -20.61 38.06 -3.18
CA LEU A 196 -20.46 37.50 -1.84
C LEU A 196 -21.77 37.56 -1.04
N LYS A 197 -22.48 38.69 -1.09
CA LYS A 197 -23.79 38.84 -0.46
C LYS A 197 -24.78 37.82 -1.01
N ARG A 198 -24.87 37.71 -2.34
CA ARG A 198 -25.75 36.74 -3.01
C ARG A 198 -25.36 35.28 -2.71
N ALA A 199 -24.07 34.96 -2.62
CA ALA A 199 -23.60 33.64 -2.23
C ALA A 199 -24.07 33.28 -0.82
N LYS A 200 -23.99 34.23 0.12
CA LYS A 200 -24.50 34.07 1.49
C LYS A 200 -26.02 33.89 1.52
N ASP A 201 -26.76 34.70 0.78
CA ASP A 201 -28.23 34.68 0.77
C ASP A 201 -28.80 33.42 0.09
N THR A 202 -28.12 32.90 -0.94
CA THR A 202 -28.58 31.73 -1.72
C THR A 202 -27.97 30.40 -1.29
N GLY A 203 -26.92 30.42 -0.47
CA GLY A 203 -26.11 29.24 -0.13
C GLY A 203 -25.27 28.70 -1.29
N GLN A 204 -25.26 29.35 -2.46
CA GLN A 204 -24.43 28.95 -3.59
C GLN A 204 -22.96 29.32 -3.36
N LYS A 205 -22.04 28.49 -3.88
CA LYS A 205 -20.61 28.82 -3.87
C LYS A 205 -20.35 30.05 -4.72
N LEU A 206 -19.43 30.93 -4.28
CA LEU A 206 -19.08 32.16 -4.99
C LEU A 206 -18.74 31.96 -6.49
N PRO A 207 -17.94 30.94 -6.89
CA PRO A 207 -17.72 30.61 -8.30
C PRO A 207 -19.01 30.43 -9.11
N MET A 208 -20.02 29.78 -8.54
CA MET A 208 -21.31 29.55 -9.20
C MET A 208 -22.09 30.85 -9.34
N VAL A 209 -22.11 31.69 -8.30
CA VAL A 209 -22.79 32.99 -8.35
C VAL A 209 -22.20 33.88 -9.44
N LEU A 210 -20.87 33.94 -9.54
CA LEU A 210 -20.17 34.75 -10.54
C LEU A 210 -20.49 34.29 -11.98
N VAL A 211 -20.56 32.98 -12.21
CA VAL A 211 -20.91 32.41 -13.52
C VAL A 211 -22.39 32.61 -13.84
N ASN A 212 -23.28 32.30 -12.89
CA ASN A 212 -24.72 32.40 -13.08
C ASN A 212 -25.21 33.84 -13.24
N ALA A 213 -24.53 34.82 -12.62
CA ALA A 213 -24.79 36.24 -12.80
C ALA A 213 -24.22 36.80 -14.11
N GLY A 214 -23.51 35.99 -14.91
CA GLY A 214 -22.88 36.42 -16.16
C GLY A 214 -21.64 37.31 -15.97
N LEU A 215 -21.14 37.44 -14.74
CA LEU A 215 -19.98 38.28 -14.43
C LEU A 215 -18.68 37.66 -14.95
N LEU A 216 -18.56 36.34 -14.93
CA LEU A 216 -17.39 35.61 -15.43
C LEU A 216 -17.76 34.36 -16.21
N LYS A 217 -16.95 34.01 -17.22
CA LYS A 217 -17.03 32.71 -17.89
C LYS A 217 -16.34 31.63 -17.04
N LYS A 218 -16.80 30.38 -17.14
CA LYS A 218 -16.21 29.22 -16.43
C LYS A 218 -14.68 29.12 -16.58
N LYS A 219 -14.15 29.40 -17.79
CA LYS A 219 -12.70 29.37 -18.08
C LYS A 219 -11.92 30.42 -17.27
N GLN A 220 -12.49 31.60 -17.02
CA GLN A 220 -11.86 32.68 -16.27
C GLN A 220 -11.80 32.38 -14.77
N VAL A 221 -12.80 31.65 -14.24
CA VAL A 221 -12.85 31.25 -12.82
C VAL A 221 -11.95 30.03 -12.54
N ARG A 222 -11.81 29.12 -13.51
CA ARG A 222 -11.13 27.83 -13.33
C ARG A 222 -9.70 27.95 -12.78
N GLY A 223 -8.89 28.84 -13.35
CA GLY A 223 -7.49 29.03 -12.94
C GLY A 223 -7.37 29.52 -11.49
N PRO A 224 -7.96 30.69 -11.17
CA PRO A 224 -8.00 31.23 -9.81
C PRO A 224 -8.57 30.24 -8.77
N LEU A 225 -9.68 29.56 -9.09
CA LEU A 225 -10.29 28.58 -8.21
C LEU A 225 -9.37 27.37 -7.98
N LYS A 226 -8.73 26.85 -9.02
CA LYS A 226 -7.78 25.73 -8.89
C LYS A 226 -6.63 26.10 -7.94
N ASN A 227 -6.07 27.29 -8.08
CA ASN A 227 -4.97 27.77 -7.23
C ASN A 227 -5.43 27.92 -5.78
N GLN A 228 -6.62 28.50 -5.55
CA GLN A 228 -7.18 28.63 -4.21
C GLN A 228 -7.43 27.27 -3.55
N LEU A 229 -8.02 26.31 -4.29
CA LEU A 229 -8.26 24.96 -3.78
C LEU A 229 -6.96 24.24 -3.43
N ALA A 230 -5.93 24.37 -4.26
CA ALA A 230 -4.60 23.81 -3.99
C ALA A 230 -3.95 24.45 -2.75
N GLN A 231 -4.08 25.77 -2.59
CA GLN A 231 -3.57 26.47 -1.41
C GLN A 231 -4.31 26.04 -0.14
N ASN A 232 -5.64 25.96 -0.17
CA ASN A 232 -6.44 25.50 0.96
C ASN A 232 -6.09 24.06 1.34
N LEU A 233 -5.91 23.18 0.35
CA LEU A 233 -5.48 21.81 0.57
C LEU A 233 -4.12 21.76 1.25
N ARG A 234 -3.14 22.53 0.79
CA ARG A 234 -1.82 22.60 1.43
C ARG A 234 -1.91 23.10 2.86
N LEU A 235 -2.67 24.18 3.10
CA LEU A 235 -2.93 24.68 4.45
C LEU A 235 -3.56 23.62 5.35
N ALA A 236 -4.47 22.80 4.83
CA ALA A 236 -5.07 21.70 5.57
C ALA A 236 -4.07 20.59 5.89
N LEU A 237 -3.23 20.20 4.93
CA LEU A 237 -2.21 19.17 5.15
C LEU A 237 -1.15 19.58 6.17
N ASP A 238 -0.85 20.88 6.25
CA ASP A 238 0.09 21.45 7.23
C ASP A 238 -0.51 21.55 8.65
N MET A 239 -1.81 21.30 8.83
CA MET A 239 -2.45 21.33 10.16
C MET A 239 -2.04 20.11 10.99
N ASN A 240 -1.31 20.36 12.07
CA ASN A 240 -0.86 19.36 13.05
C ASN A 240 -1.48 19.55 14.45
N ASP A 241 -2.26 20.61 14.66
CA ASP A 241 -2.96 20.93 15.89
C ASP A 241 -4.49 20.95 15.70
N GLY A 242 -5.22 20.85 16.81
CA GLY A 242 -6.67 21.01 16.82
C GLY A 242 -7.46 19.73 16.57
N LYS A 243 -8.67 19.87 16.01
CA LYS A 243 -9.69 18.81 15.94
C LYS A 243 -10.26 18.62 14.54
N TYR A 244 -10.79 17.43 14.29
CA TYR A 244 -11.58 17.14 13.11
C TYR A 244 -12.96 16.59 13.50
N GLU A 245 -13.94 16.81 12.62
CA GLU A 245 -15.28 16.24 12.68
C GLU A 245 -15.74 15.89 11.26
N PHE A 246 -16.27 14.70 11.04
CA PHE A 246 -16.81 14.26 9.76
C PHE A 246 -18.32 14.10 9.83
N LYS A 247 -19.03 14.84 8.98
CA LYS A 247 -20.49 14.83 8.85
C LYS A 247 -20.87 14.07 7.58
N PRO A 248 -21.44 12.85 7.69
CA PRO A 248 -21.93 12.12 6.53
C PRO A 248 -23.01 12.90 5.79
N ALA A 249 -23.06 12.76 4.47
CA ALA A 249 -24.11 13.34 3.64
C ALA A 249 -24.45 12.41 2.47
N THR A 250 -25.70 12.41 2.05
CA THR A 250 -26.19 11.63 0.90
C THR A 250 -26.20 12.45 -0.39
N ASP A 251 -26.50 13.74 -0.29
CA ASP A 251 -26.77 14.62 -1.44
C ASP A 251 -25.73 15.75 -1.55
N MET A 252 -24.48 15.39 -1.86
CA MET A 252 -23.42 16.36 -2.10
C MET A 252 -23.17 16.59 -3.60
N LYS A 253 -23.08 17.86 -3.99
CA LYS A 253 -22.74 18.27 -5.36
C LYS A 253 -21.23 18.54 -5.47
N ALA A 254 -20.57 17.85 -6.39
CA ALA A 254 -19.15 18.05 -6.69
C ALA A 254 -18.92 19.16 -7.73
N GLU A 255 -19.42 20.37 -7.48
CA GLU A 255 -19.43 21.48 -8.46
C GLU A 255 -18.03 21.82 -9.00
N SER A 256 -16.99 21.77 -8.16
CA SER A 256 -15.59 22.00 -8.59
C SER A 256 -15.13 20.97 -9.65
N LYS A 257 -15.54 19.71 -9.50
CA LYS A 257 -15.24 18.61 -10.45
C LYS A 257 -16.14 18.67 -11.68
N THR A 258 -17.45 18.86 -11.51
CA THR A 258 -18.44 18.75 -12.59
C THR A 258 -18.61 20.03 -13.41
N VAL A 259 -18.56 21.20 -12.77
CA VAL A 259 -18.79 22.50 -13.43
C VAL A 259 -17.50 23.14 -13.89
N PHE A 260 -16.43 23.07 -13.09
CA PHE A 260 -15.15 23.74 -13.37
C PHE A 260 -14.05 22.78 -13.87
N ALA A 261 -14.32 21.47 -13.95
CA ALA A 261 -13.37 20.44 -14.39
C ALA A 261 -12.03 20.53 -13.63
N ILE A 262 -12.10 20.69 -12.31
CA ILE A 262 -10.95 20.67 -11.41
C ILE A 262 -10.92 19.32 -10.70
N ASN A 263 -9.86 18.55 -10.92
CA ASN A 263 -9.66 17.26 -10.26
C ASN A 263 -8.80 17.45 -9.01
N LEU A 264 -9.44 17.64 -7.86
CA LEU A 264 -8.74 17.92 -6.61
C LEU A 264 -7.97 16.69 -6.09
N ALA A 265 -8.42 15.47 -6.42
CA ALA A 265 -7.67 14.26 -6.14
C ALA A 265 -6.31 14.25 -6.85
N GLU A 266 -6.25 14.66 -8.12
CA GLU A 266 -4.98 14.77 -8.86
C GLU A 266 -4.05 15.84 -8.28
N ILE A 267 -4.63 16.97 -7.84
CA ILE A 267 -3.86 18.03 -7.16
C ILE A 267 -3.26 17.50 -5.86
N TYR A 268 -4.04 16.74 -5.10
CA TYR A 268 -3.58 16.10 -3.87
C TYR A 268 -2.47 15.08 -4.14
N GLU A 269 -2.64 14.16 -5.09
CA GLU A 269 -1.60 13.16 -5.38
C GLU A 269 -0.27 13.83 -5.82
N ARG A 270 -0.34 14.94 -6.56
CA ARG A 270 0.86 15.71 -6.92
C ARG A 270 1.51 16.40 -5.72
N ALA A 271 0.70 16.92 -4.79
CA ALA A 271 1.21 17.56 -3.57
C ALA A 271 1.76 16.53 -2.57
N ALA A 272 1.22 15.31 -2.57
CA ALA A 272 1.61 14.21 -1.70
C ALA A 272 2.85 13.43 -2.21
N ALA A 273 3.24 13.61 -3.47
CA ALA A 273 4.29 12.83 -4.13
C ALA A 273 5.69 12.97 -3.50
N ASP A 274 5.99 14.10 -2.85
CA ASP A 274 7.35 14.41 -2.39
C ASP A 274 7.68 13.89 -0.99
N GLU A 275 6.67 13.59 -0.15
CA GLU A 275 6.76 12.88 1.13
C GLU A 275 5.41 13.08 1.83
N GLU A 276 4.46 12.16 1.67
CA GLU A 276 3.22 12.20 2.45
C GLU A 276 3.45 11.47 3.79
N PRO A 277 3.65 12.19 4.91
CA PRO A 277 3.70 11.55 6.21
C PRO A 277 2.29 11.06 6.55
N LEU A 278 2.12 9.75 6.58
CA LEU A 278 0.93 9.07 7.06
C LEU A 278 1.23 8.45 8.44
N PRO A 279 1.47 9.27 9.49
CA PRO A 279 1.98 8.78 10.76
C PRO A 279 1.07 7.73 11.40
N TYR A 280 -0.26 7.89 11.30
CA TYR A 280 -1.19 6.93 11.88
C TYR A 280 -1.13 5.59 11.14
N ILE A 281 -1.22 5.60 9.80
CA ILE A 281 -1.16 4.38 8.99
C ILE A 281 0.21 3.71 9.12
N ASN A 282 1.30 4.48 9.04
CA ASN A 282 2.66 3.96 9.19
C ASN A 282 2.90 3.38 10.60
N ALA A 283 2.36 3.99 11.65
CA ALA A 283 2.39 3.43 13.00
C ALA A 283 1.60 2.12 13.08
N GLY A 284 0.44 2.06 12.43
CA GLY A 284 -0.34 0.82 12.27
C GLY A 284 0.45 -0.30 11.61
N ILE A 285 1.13 -0.01 10.48
CA ILE A 285 2.01 -0.96 9.78
C ILE A 285 3.12 -1.45 10.70
N LYS A 286 3.82 -0.52 11.38
CA LYS A 286 4.90 -0.85 12.32
C LYS A 286 4.42 -1.69 13.52
N ALA A 287 3.19 -1.48 13.99
CA ALA A 287 2.59 -2.25 15.07
C ALA A 287 2.08 -3.64 14.63
N ALA A 288 1.75 -3.80 13.34
CA ALA A 288 1.29 -5.07 12.79
C ALA A 288 2.43 -6.00 12.36
N MET A 289 3.63 -5.45 12.15
CA MET A 289 4.82 -6.24 11.78
C MET A 289 5.60 -6.68 13.01
N LEU A 290 6.43 -7.71 12.81
CA LEU A 290 7.35 -8.24 13.80
C LEU A 290 8.78 -8.10 13.30
N LYS A 291 9.69 -7.82 14.22
CA LYS A 291 11.13 -7.91 13.96
C LYS A 291 11.56 -9.37 14.02
N THR A 292 12.38 -9.79 13.07
CA THR A 292 13.04 -11.10 13.14
C THR A 292 14.39 -10.98 13.86
N PRO A 293 15.04 -12.11 14.23
CA PRO A 293 16.41 -12.07 14.76
C PRO A 293 17.44 -11.51 13.78
N GLN A 294 17.16 -11.53 12.47
CA GLN A 294 18.03 -10.96 11.45
C GLN A 294 17.80 -9.44 11.35
N PRO A 295 18.83 -8.60 11.56
CA PRO A 295 18.72 -7.16 11.36
C PRO A 295 18.25 -6.82 9.93
N GLY A 296 17.39 -5.81 9.81
CA GLY A 296 16.83 -5.40 8.52
C GLY A 296 15.71 -6.31 7.98
N LEU A 297 15.39 -7.43 8.63
CA LEU A 297 14.34 -8.35 8.19
C LEU A 297 13.12 -8.32 9.12
N PHE A 298 11.95 -8.08 8.51
CA PHE A 298 10.66 -7.94 9.18
C PHE A 298 9.64 -8.94 8.64
N LEU A 299 8.66 -9.32 9.47
CA LEU A 299 7.57 -10.22 9.11
C LEU A 299 6.23 -9.57 9.43
N LEU A 300 5.38 -9.40 8.42
CA LEU A 300 3.96 -9.10 8.57
C LEU A 300 3.16 -10.42 8.49
N PRO A 301 2.69 -10.96 9.62
CA PRO A 301 1.86 -12.16 9.61
C PRO A 301 0.49 -11.91 8.99
N SER A 302 -0.24 -12.99 8.66
CA SER A 302 -1.60 -12.92 8.13
C SER A 302 -2.57 -12.25 9.11
N GLY A 303 -2.37 -12.47 10.42
CA GLY A 303 -3.34 -12.11 11.44
C GLY A 303 -4.51 -13.09 11.48
N VAL A 304 -5.67 -12.64 11.97
CA VAL A 304 -6.90 -13.44 12.01
C VAL A 304 -7.33 -13.78 10.58
N LEU A 305 -7.68 -15.05 10.35
CA LEU A 305 -8.10 -15.51 9.02
C LEU A 305 -9.46 -14.89 8.65
N PRO A 306 -9.57 -14.18 7.52
CA PRO A 306 -10.83 -13.62 7.07
C PRO A 306 -11.71 -14.69 6.40
N PRO A 307 -13.04 -14.50 6.34
CA PRO A 307 -13.94 -15.39 5.61
C PRO A 307 -13.77 -15.29 4.08
N ASN A 308 -13.28 -14.15 3.57
CA ASN A 308 -13.15 -13.82 2.15
C ASN A 308 -11.72 -13.36 1.75
N PRO A 309 -10.70 -14.26 1.79
CA PRO A 309 -9.31 -13.96 1.46
C PRO A 309 -9.07 -13.20 0.14
N SER A 310 -9.62 -13.72 -0.96
CA SER A 310 -9.27 -13.23 -2.31
C SER A 310 -9.82 -11.83 -2.59
N GLU A 311 -11.01 -11.52 -2.08
CA GLU A 311 -11.60 -10.18 -2.15
C GLU A 311 -10.80 -9.18 -1.32
N LEU A 312 -10.35 -9.60 -0.13
CA LEU A 312 -9.55 -8.77 0.76
C LEU A 312 -8.20 -8.41 0.12
N LEU A 313 -7.51 -9.41 -0.46
CA LEU A 313 -6.23 -9.23 -1.15
C LEU A 313 -6.35 -8.45 -2.46
N GLY A 314 -7.45 -8.60 -3.19
CA GLY A 314 -7.74 -7.82 -4.40
C GLY A 314 -8.31 -6.42 -4.14
N SER A 315 -8.46 -6.00 -2.88
CA SER A 315 -9.09 -4.73 -2.52
C SER A 315 -8.19 -3.52 -2.79
N LYS A 316 -8.79 -2.35 -3.04
CA LYS A 316 -8.06 -1.07 -3.14
C LYS A 316 -7.22 -0.76 -1.90
N ARG A 317 -7.66 -1.24 -0.72
CA ARG A 317 -6.93 -1.10 0.54
C ARG A 317 -5.62 -1.87 0.52
N MET A 318 -5.62 -3.09 -0.03
CA MET A 318 -4.41 -3.90 -0.17
C MET A 318 -3.44 -3.26 -1.15
N LEU A 319 -3.92 -2.74 -2.29
CA LEU A 319 -3.07 -2.06 -3.26
C LEU A 319 -2.40 -0.82 -2.67
N PHE A 320 -3.14 -0.04 -1.90
CA PHE A 320 -2.60 1.10 -1.15
C PHE A 320 -1.57 0.66 -0.09
N LEU A 321 -1.86 -0.40 0.69
CA LEU A 321 -0.87 -0.90 1.65
C LEU A 321 0.39 -1.43 0.96
N LEU A 322 0.27 -2.09 -0.19
CA LEU A 322 1.42 -2.51 -0.98
C LEU A 322 2.28 -1.32 -1.40
N SER A 323 1.69 -0.22 -1.88
CA SER A 323 2.49 0.98 -2.19
C SER A 323 3.17 1.52 -0.94
N ARG A 324 2.47 1.58 0.20
CA ARG A 324 3.08 1.97 1.48
C ARG A 324 4.21 1.05 1.93
N PHE A 325 4.12 -0.26 1.67
CA PHE A 325 5.21 -1.18 1.99
C PHE A 325 6.42 -0.93 1.09
N LYS A 326 6.21 -0.66 -0.21
CA LYS A 326 7.28 -0.32 -1.16
C LYS A 326 7.99 1.00 -0.81
N ASP A 327 7.27 1.95 -0.18
CA ASP A 327 7.85 3.21 0.29
C ASP A 327 8.69 3.03 1.58
N LEU A 328 8.30 2.08 2.44
CA LEU A 328 8.89 1.90 3.77
C LEU A 328 10.05 0.89 3.81
N PHE A 329 10.17 0.02 2.81
CA PHE A 329 11.16 -1.05 2.75
C PHE A 329 11.82 -1.07 1.37
N ASP A 330 13.09 -1.47 1.32
CA ASP A 330 13.78 -1.65 0.05
C ASP A 330 13.15 -2.75 -0.79
N VAL A 331 12.74 -3.86 -0.14
CA VAL A 331 12.10 -5.00 -0.80
C VAL A 331 10.97 -5.60 0.04
N VAL A 332 9.84 -5.89 -0.59
CA VAL A 332 8.68 -6.57 -0.02
C VAL A 332 8.51 -7.93 -0.68
N ILE A 333 8.47 -9.02 0.08
CA ILE A 333 8.28 -10.37 -0.45
C ILE A 333 6.97 -10.97 0.07
N LEU A 334 6.08 -11.31 -0.84
CA LEU A 334 4.76 -11.86 -0.52
C LEU A 334 4.80 -13.40 -0.63
N ASP A 335 4.55 -14.11 0.48
CA ASP A 335 4.24 -15.54 0.48
C ASP A 335 2.75 -15.71 0.19
N SER A 336 2.39 -16.48 -0.83
CA SER A 336 1.01 -16.58 -1.33
C SER A 336 0.55 -18.04 -1.43
N PRO A 337 -0.77 -18.30 -1.47
CA PRO A 337 -1.24 -19.66 -1.67
C PRO A 337 -0.90 -20.13 -3.10
N PRO A 338 -0.89 -21.45 -3.32
CA PRO A 338 -0.72 -21.99 -4.67
C PRO A 338 -1.87 -21.62 -5.61
N ILE A 339 -1.56 -21.50 -6.90
CA ILE A 339 -2.47 -20.97 -7.92
C ILE A 339 -3.62 -21.91 -8.26
N LEU A 340 -3.35 -23.20 -8.40
CA LEU A 340 -4.38 -24.14 -8.86
C LEU A 340 -5.58 -24.27 -7.90
N PRO A 341 -5.39 -24.31 -6.56
CA PRO A 341 -6.51 -24.36 -5.64
C PRO A 341 -7.09 -22.99 -5.25
N ALA A 342 -6.41 -21.87 -5.58
CA ALA A 342 -6.76 -20.56 -5.05
C ALA A 342 -6.39 -19.41 -6.00
N SER A 343 -7.32 -18.47 -6.20
CA SER A 343 -7.11 -17.31 -7.08
C SER A 343 -6.37 -16.14 -6.39
N ASP A 344 -6.09 -16.23 -5.10
CA ASP A 344 -5.51 -15.15 -4.29
C ASP A 344 -4.16 -14.65 -4.83
N ALA A 345 -3.27 -15.55 -5.28
CA ALA A 345 -2.01 -15.13 -5.88
C ALA A 345 -2.24 -14.37 -7.21
N LEU A 346 -3.27 -14.73 -7.97
CA LEU A 346 -3.61 -14.08 -9.24
C LEU A 346 -4.15 -12.66 -9.06
N THR A 347 -4.72 -12.32 -7.89
CA THR A 347 -5.17 -10.95 -7.61
C THR A 347 -4.02 -10.02 -7.26
N LEU A 348 -2.93 -10.53 -6.68
CA LEU A 348 -1.74 -9.76 -6.31
C LEU A 348 -0.70 -9.68 -7.43
N ALA A 349 -0.61 -10.73 -8.26
CA ALA A 349 0.41 -10.86 -9.30
C ALA A 349 0.53 -9.67 -10.28
N PRO A 350 -0.53 -8.94 -10.66
CA PRO A 350 -0.43 -7.78 -11.54
C PRO A 350 0.12 -6.51 -10.86
N HIS A 351 0.24 -6.52 -9.52
CA HIS A 351 0.58 -5.34 -8.71
C HIS A 351 1.97 -5.44 -8.06
N VAL A 352 2.68 -6.53 -8.30
CA VAL A 352 4.07 -6.75 -7.91
C VAL A 352 4.99 -6.57 -9.11
N ASP A 353 6.27 -6.35 -8.85
CA ASP A 353 7.24 -6.09 -9.91
C ASP A 353 7.69 -7.40 -10.56
N GLY A 354 7.63 -8.51 -9.83
CA GLY A 354 7.91 -9.84 -10.33
C GLY A 354 7.25 -10.99 -9.56
N VAL A 355 7.04 -12.10 -10.25
CA VAL A 355 6.57 -13.37 -9.69
C VAL A 355 7.63 -14.45 -9.86
N VAL A 356 8.00 -15.09 -8.74
CA VAL A 356 8.83 -16.30 -8.73
C VAL A 356 7.94 -17.51 -8.49
N PHE A 357 8.02 -18.48 -9.40
CA PHE A 357 7.21 -19.69 -9.37
C PHE A 357 7.98 -20.88 -8.81
N VAL A 358 7.63 -21.35 -7.62
CA VAL A 358 8.29 -22.49 -6.99
C VAL A 358 7.68 -23.79 -7.50
N VAL A 359 8.51 -24.76 -7.88
CA VAL A 359 8.09 -26.08 -8.32
C VAL A 359 8.83 -27.13 -7.51
N LYS A 360 8.12 -28.08 -6.92
CA LYS A 360 8.76 -29.21 -6.25
C LYS A 360 9.26 -30.23 -7.28
N ALA A 361 10.54 -30.64 -7.17
CA ALA A 361 11.09 -31.72 -7.96
C ALA A 361 10.34 -33.04 -7.71
N GLY A 362 9.89 -33.69 -8.80
CA GLY A 362 9.05 -34.87 -8.73
C GLY A 362 7.67 -34.64 -8.10
N GLY A 363 7.24 -33.38 -7.97
CA GLY A 363 5.95 -32.98 -7.41
C GLY A 363 4.84 -32.92 -8.45
N VAL A 364 4.32 -31.72 -8.70
CA VAL A 364 3.17 -31.50 -9.59
C VAL A 364 3.52 -31.84 -11.05
N ASN A 365 2.57 -32.45 -11.76
CA ASN A 365 2.73 -32.79 -13.18
C ASN A 365 3.02 -31.52 -14.02
N ARG A 366 3.94 -31.63 -14.98
CA ARG A 366 4.36 -30.55 -15.88
C ARG A 366 3.19 -29.84 -16.59
N ASP A 367 2.12 -30.54 -16.94
CA ASP A 367 0.95 -29.93 -17.59
C ASP A 367 0.15 -29.04 -16.63
N LEU A 368 0.04 -29.45 -15.37
CA LEU A 368 -0.57 -28.64 -14.32
C LEU A 368 0.30 -27.42 -13.97
N VAL A 369 1.62 -27.57 -13.98
CA VAL A 369 2.56 -26.45 -13.85
C VAL A 369 2.38 -25.47 -15.01
N ARG A 370 2.30 -25.96 -16.26
CA ARG A 370 2.05 -25.13 -17.44
C ARG A 370 0.74 -24.36 -17.30
N LYS A 371 -0.35 -25.04 -16.91
CA LYS A 371 -1.65 -24.42 -16.66
C LYS A 371 -1.60 -23.31 -15.60
N ALA A 372 -0.86 -23.51 -14.51
CA ALA A 372 -0.69 -22.48 -13.47
C ALA A 372 0.08 -21.26 -13.98
N VAL A 373 1.13 -21.47 -14.77
CA VAL A 373 1.89 -20.38 -15.42
C VAL A 373 1.03 -19.66 -16.45
N ASP A 374 0.20 -20.36 -17.21
CA ASP A 374 -0.72 -19.74 -18.18
C ASP A 374 -1.76 -18.86 -17.47
N GLN A 375 -2.25 -19.26 -16.29
CA GLN A 375 -3.12 -18.42 -15.45
C GLN A 375 -2.43 -17.14 -14.99
N LEU A 376 -1.15 -17.19 -14.60
CA LEU A 376 -0.36 -15.99 -14.27
C LEU A 376 -0.21 -15.06 -15.47
N LYS A 377 0.13 -15.61 -16.64
CA LYS A 377 0.28 -14.83 -17.88
C LYS A 377 -1.04 -14.17 -18.28
N ASN A 378 -2.16 -14.89 -18.19
CA ASN A 378 -3.49 -14.36 -18.47
C ASN A 378 -3.89 -13.26 -17.49
N ALA A 379 -3.44 -13.35 -16.22
CA ALA A 379 -3.59 -12.28 -15.24
C ALA A 379 -2.65 -11.09 -15.48
N ARG A 380 -1.79 -11.12 -16.52
CA ARG A 380 -0.76 -10.10 -16.82
C ARG A 380 0.32 -10.00 -15.73
N ALA A 381 0.64 -11.10 -15.07
CA ALA A 381 1.74 -11.17 -14.13
C ALA A 381 3.10 -11.14 -14.84
N ASN A 382 4.07 -10.41 -14.29
CA ASN A 382 5.47 -10.49 -14.72
C ASN A 382 6.15 -11.71 -14.08
N VAL A 383 6.15 -12.86 -14.76
CA VAL A 383 6.80 -14.07 -14.26
C VAL A 383 8.30 -14.00 -14.54
N VAL A 384 9.09 -13.73 -13.49
CA VAL A 384 10.55 -13.57 -13.56
C VAL A 384 11.23 -14.91 -13.85
N GLY A 385 10.72 -15.98 -13.24
CA GLY A 385 11.29 -17.31 -13.43
C GLY A 385 10.72 -18.35 -12.48
N ALA A 386 11.35 -19.52 -12.46
CA ALA A 386 10.96 -20.64 -11.61
C ALA A 386 12.09 -21.12 -10.71
N VAL A 387 11.75 -21.56 -9.50
CA VAL A 387 12.67 -22.20 -8.55
C VAL A 387 12.31 -23.67 -8.43
N LEU A 388 13.22 -24.55 -8.86
CA LEU A 388 13.08 -25.98 -8.65
C LEU A 388 13.56 -26.34 -7.24
N ASN A 389 12.65 -26.77 -6.38
CA ASN A 389 12.90 -27.01 -4.97
C ASN A 389 12.81 -28.50 -4.60
N GLN A 390 13.37 -28.89 -3.45
CA GLN A 390 13.43 -30.28 -2.96
C GLN A 390 14.07 -31.25 -3.99
N VAL A 391 15.09 -30.78 -4.70
CA VAL A 391 15.84 -31.61 -5.66
C VAL A 391 16.64 -32.65 -4.90
N ASP A 392 16.48 -33.92 -5.29
CA ASP A 392 17.33 -35.00 -4.81
C ASP A 392 18.70 -34.91 -5.51
N VAL A 393 19.69 -34.39 -4.79
CA VAL A 393 21.07 -34.24 -5.27
C VAL A 393 21.84 -35.56 -5.35
N HIS A 394 21.30 -36.65 -4.80
CA HIS A 394 21.92 -37.97 -4.81
C HIS A 394 21.42 -38.85 -5.98
N ARG A 395 20.32 -38.47 -6.64
CA ARG A 395 19.88 -39.12 -7.90
C ARG A 395 20.74 -38.63 -9.06
N GLU A 396 21.49 -39.56 -9.64
CA GLU A 396 22.68 -39.33 -10.46
C GLU A 396 22.47 -38.64 -11.82
N GLY A 397 23.51 -37.90 -12.26
CA GLY A 397 23.73 -37.48 -13.64
C GLY A 397 23.97 -35.98 -13.79
N TYR A 398 22.95 -35.17 -13.54
CA TYR A 398 22.95 -33.74 -13.89
C TYR A 398 23.83 -32.86 -12.98
N TYR A 399 23.89 -33.18 -11.69
CA TYR A 399 24.63 -32.35 -10.72
C TYR A 399 26.12 -32.66 -10.59
N LYS A 400 26.59 -33.86 -10.98
CA LYS A 400 28.05 -34.15 -11.07
C LYS A 400 28.73 -33.23 -12.09
N TYR A 401 28.04 -32.87 -13.17
CA TYR A 401 28.54 -31.93 -14.19
C TYR A 401 28.55 -30.48 -13.69
N TYR A 402 27.46 -30.05 -13.05
CA TYR A 402 27.34 -28.70 -12.48
C TYR A 402 28.34 -28.47 -11.33
N GLU A 403 28.56 -29.50 -10.50
CA GLU A 403 29.55 -29.51 -9.42
C GLU A 403 30.98 -29.40 -9.95
N LYS A 404 31.32 -30.15 -11.00
CA LYS A 404 32.63 -30.07 -11.66
C LYS A 404 32.87 -28.67 -12.26
N TYR A 405 31.83 -28.07 -12.84
CA TYR A 405 31.90 -26.73 -13.43
C TYR A 405 32.07 -25.63 -12.37
N TYR A 406 31.24 -25.63 -11.31
CA TYR A 406 31.32 -24.64 -10.23
C TYR A 406 32.59 -24.75 -9.39
N SER A 407 33.03 -25.98 -9.08
CA SER A 407 34.29 -26.23 -8.37
C SER A 407 35.50 -25.74 -9.18
N SER A 408 35.45 -25.78 -10.51
CA SER A 408 36.53 -25.30 -11.37
C SER A 408 36.60 -23.77 -11.47
N TYR A 409 35.48 -23.08 -11.28
CA TYR A 409 35.38 -21.62 -11.45
C TYR A 409 35.60 -20.82 -10.16
N TYR A 410 35.11 -21.31 -9.02
CA TYR A 410 35.12 -20.52 -7.78
C TYR A 410 36.20 -20.91 -6.77
N GLY A 411 36.85 -22.07 -6.94
CA GLY A 411 37.81 -22.59 -5.96
C GLY A 411 37.16 -22.90 -4.60
N THR A 412 37.52 -24.02 -3.98
CA THR A 412 36.95 -24.43 -2.67
C THR A 412 37.35 -23.53 -1.52
#